data_AF-A0A1Q2TX49-F1
#
_entry.id   AF-A0A1Q2TX49-F1
#
_cell.length_a   1.000
_cell.length_b   1.000
_cell.length_c   1.000
_cell.angle_alpha   90.00
_cell.angle_beta   90.00
_cell.angle_gamma   90.00
#
_symmetry.space_group_name_H-M   'P 1'
#
loop_
_entity.id
_entity.type
_entity.pdbx_description
1 polymer ?
#
loop_
_entity_poly.entity_id
_entity_poly.type
_entity_poly.pdbx_seq_one_letter_code
_entity_poly.pdbx_strand_id
1 'polypeptide(L)'
;MNTESITVPQTLNQQGMSSGEELIPAEVAARQSREGEFTPEPQETEDLSIDTTAGYTVSEQGLVNNYAVTPTVYEEGKSLAERRRDYTMLGIVALVIIGLFIGMAIAINLTV
;
A
#
# COMPACT_ATOMS: atom_id res chain seq x y z
N MET A 1 -44.77 19.83 13.04
CA MET A 1 -44.15 19.10 14.16
C MET A 1 -43.74 20.13 15.19
N ASN A 2 -44.32 20.09 16.38
CA ASN A 2 -44.06 21.05 17.44
C ASN A 2 -42.82 20.58 18.20
N THR A 3 -41.77 21.39 18.25
CA THR A 3 -40.59 21.12 19.07
C THR A 3 -40.81 21.70 20.45
N GLU A 4 -41.27 20.87 21.38
CA GLU A 4 -41.26 21.22 22.80
C GLU A 4 -39.81 21.29 23.28
N SER A 5 -39.35 22.49 23.62
CA SER A 5 -38.03 22.71 24.21
C SER A 5 -38.04 22.19 25.64
N ILE A 6 -37.28 21.14 25.91
CA ILE A 6 -37.09 20.60 27.26
C ILE A 6 -36.28 21.63 28.06
N THR A 7 -36.94 22.38 28.95
CA THR A 7 -36.28 23.29 29.89
C THR A 7 -35.70 22.49 31.05
N VAL A 8 -34.38 22.32 31.06
CA VAL A 8 -33.68 21.66 32.18
C VAL A 8 -33.69 22.58 33.41
N PRO A 9 -34.19 22.13 34.58
CA PRO A 9 -34.28 22.98 35.77
C PRO A 9 -32.90 23.31 36.33
N GLN A 10 -32.69 24.58 36.70
CA GLN A 10 -31.41 25.13 37.17
C GLN A 10 -30.96 24.63 38.57
N THR A 11 -31.70 23.70 39.17
CA THR A 11 -31.43 23.15 40.51
C THR A 11 -30.55 21.89 40.52
N LEU A 12 -30.16 21.39 39.34
CA LEU A 12 -29.10 20.38 39.26
C LEU A 12 -27.77 21.09 39.50
N ASN A 13 -27.26 20.99 40.72
CA ASN A 13 -25.92 21.46 41.06
C ASN A 13 -24.92 20.82 40.07
N GLN A 14 -24.40 21.63 39.15
CA GLN A 14 -23.51 21.19 38.06
C GLN A 14 -22.13 20.74 38.56
N GLN A 15 -21.84 20.87 39.87
CA GLN A 15 -20.54 20.55 40.50
C GLN A 15 -20.14 19.06 40.52
N GLY A 16 -20.80 18.20 39.74
CA GLY A 16 -20.46 16.77 39.64
C GLY A 16 -20.78 16.13 38.29
N MET A 17 -21.18 16.93 37.29
CA MET A 17 -21.35 16.41 35.93
C MET A 17 -19.98 16.28 35.26
N SER A 18 -19.65 15.07 34.79
CA SER A 18 -18.46 14.85 33.96
C SER A 18 -18.55 15.75 32.72
N SER A 19 -17.47 16.44 32.41
CA SER A 19 -17.31 17.21 31.16
C SER A 19 -17.30 16.30 29.92
N GLY A 20 -17.21 14.97 30.12
CA GLY A 20 -17.07 13.99 29.05
C GLY A 20 -15.63 13.85 28.54
N GLU A 21 -14.68 14.64 29.08
CA GLU A 21 -13.25 14.56 28.72
C GLU A 21 -12.64 13.20 29.11
N GLU A 22 -13.21 12.51 30.10
CA GLU A 22 -12.76 11.17 30.51
C GLU A 22 -13.09 10.09 29.46
N LEU A 23 -14.03 10.35 28.55
CA LEU A 23 -14.39 9.46 27.46
C LEU A 23 -13.44 9.57 26.27
N ILE A 24 -12.56 10.59 26.24
CA ILE A 24 -11.59 10.78 25.18
C ILE A 24 -10.41 9.82 25.42
N PRO A 25 -10.01 9.00 24.43
CA PRO A 25 -8.84 8.15 24.58
C PRO A 25 -7.59 8.97 24.89
N ALA A 26 -6.73 8.46 25.78
CA ALA A 26 -5.50 9.14 26.18
C ALA A 26 -4.60 9.51 24.98
N GLU A 27 -4.57 8.66 23.94
CA GLU A 27 -3.83 8.90 22.70
C GLU A 27 -4.35 10.11 21.93
N VAL A 28 -5.68 10.25 21.84
CA VAL A 28 -6.35 11.37 21.16
C VAL A 28 -6.13 12.66 21.94
N ALA A 29 -6.30 12.63 23.26
CA ALA A 29 -6.05 13.79 24.12
C ALA A 29 -4.58 14.26 24.06
N ALA A 30 -3.64 13.30 24.12
CA ALA A 30 -2.21 13.60 23.99
C ALA A 30 -1.88 14.19 22.61
N ARG A 31 -2.42 13.61 21.54
CA ARG A 31 -2.24 14.15 20.18
C ARG A 31 -2.80 15.55 20.06
N GLN A 32 -4.03 15.77 20.51
CA GLN A 32 -4.68 17.07 20.43
C GLN A 32 -3.89 18.17 21.16
N SER A 33 -3.26 17.82 22.30
CA SER A 33 -2.38 18.75 23.02
C SER A 33 -1.08 19.10 22.28
N ARG A 34 -0.55 18.18 21.44
CA ARG A 34 0.68 18.38 20.67
C ARG A 34 0.44 18.98 19.28
N GLU A 35 -0.61 18.54 18.62
CA GLU A 35 -0.83 18.67 17.17
C GLU A 35 -2.11 19.43 16.85
N GLY A 36 -2.97 19.71 17.83
CA GLY A 36 -4.25 20.38 17.63
C GLY A 36 -5.34 19.43 17.12
N GLU A 37 -6.37 19.99 16.49
CA GLU A 37 -7.45 19.21 15.89
C GLU A 37 -6.93 18.38 14.71
N PHE A 38 -7.09 17.06 14.79
CA PHE A 38 -6.60 16.12 13.78
C PHE A 38 -7.76 15.56 12.97
N THR A 39 -7.82 15.90 11.68
CA THR A 39 -8.71 15.24 10.71
C THR A 39 -7.87 14.30 9.87
N PRO A 40 -8.07 12.98 9.96
CA PRO A 40 -7.37 12.02 9.13
C PRO A 40 -7.94 12.07 7.72
N GLU A 41 -7.33 12.89 6.88
CA GLU A 41 -7.67 12.99 5.46
C GLU A 41 -6.73 12.08 4.65
N PRO A 42 -7.28 11.15 3.83
CA PRO A 42 -6.48 10.40 2.88
C PRO A 42 -5.76 11.35 1.93
N GLN A 43 -4.44 11.22 1.80
CA GLN A 43 -3.74 11.81 0.67
C GLN A 43 -3.84 10.82 -0.49
N GLU A 44 -4.88 10.99 -1.31
CA GLU A 44 -4.95 10.28 -2.59
C GLU A 44 -3.82 10.78 -3.49
N THR A 45 -3.03 9.85 -4.04
CA THR A 45 -2.06 10.16 -5.07
C THR A 45 -2.78 10.37 -6.40
N GLU A 46 -2.37 11.35 -7.21
CA GLU A 46 -2.96 11.57 -8.55
C GLU A 46 -2.80 10.34 -9.47
N ASP A 47 -1.83 9.48 -9.16
CA ASP A 47 -1.67 8.20 -9.81
C ASP A 47 -2.69 7.18 -9.30
N LEU A 48 -3.79 7.03 -10.05
CA LEU A 48 -4.88 6.09 -9.79
C LEU A 48 -4.47 4.61 -10.02
N SER A 49 -3.24 4.33 -10.44
CA SER A 49 -2.78 2.95 -10.65
C SER A 49 -2.48 2.20 -9.35
N ILE A 50 -2.32 2.91 -8.23
CA ILE A 50 -2.03 2.35 -6.91
C ILE A 50 -3.03 2.90 -5.89
N ASP A 51 -3.85 2.02 -5.31
CA ASP A 51 -4.68 2.37 -4.15
C ASP A 51 -3.81 2.39 -2.89
N THR A 52 -3.48 3.59 -2.43
CA THR A 52 -2.70 3.84 -1.22
C THR A 52 -3.57 4.01 0.03
N THR A 53 -4.90 4.04 -0.14
CA THR A 53 -5.87 4.39 0.92
C THR A 53 -6.60 3.17 1.47
N ALA A 54 -6.66 2.05 0.74
CA ALA A 54 -7.28 0.81 1.19
C ALA A 54 -6.71 0.23 2.50
N GLY A 55 -5.48 0.60 2.89
CA GLY A 55 -4.75 0.00 4.02
C GLY A 55 -5.10 0.49 5.42
N TYR A 56 -6.11 1.34 5.60
CA TYR A 56 -6.42 1.86 6.93
C TYR A 56 -7.89 2.19 7.15
N THR A 57 -8.27 2.30 8.42
CA THR A 57 -9.56 2.82 8.87
C THR A 57 -9.36 3.90 9.92
N VAL A 58 -10.33 4.79 10.07
CA VAL A 58 -10.37 5.79 11.14
C VAL A 58 -11.57 5.52 12.02
N SER A 59 -11.37 5.47 13.34
CA SER A 59 -12.48 5.40 14.30
C SER A 59 -13.19 6.75 14.45
N GLU A 60 -14.42 6.75 15.00
CA GLU A 60 -15.17 7.98 15.31
C GLU A 60 -14.42 8.90 16.29
N GLN A 61 -13.45 8.37 17.03
CA GLN A 61 -12.59 9.10 17.97
C GLN A 61 -11.31 9.65 17.29
N GLY A 62 -11.14 9.47 15.98
CA GLY A 62 -9.98 9.92 15.23
C GLY A 62 -8.75 8.98 15.34
N LEU A 63 -8.95 7.75 15.81
CA LEU A 63 -7.87 6.77 15.95
C LEU A 63 -7.64 6.06 14.62
N VAL A 64 -6.44 6.20 14.06
CA VAL A 64 -6.04 5.55 12.80
C VAL A 64 -5.59 4.13 13.08
N ASN A 65 -6.15 3.18 12.34
CA ASN A 65 -5.77 1.78 12.39
C ASN A 65 -5.30 1.31 11.00
N ASN A 66 -4.07 0.82 10.90
CA ASN A 66 -3.49 0.27 9.68
C ASN A 66 -3.66 -1.26 9.69
N TYR A 67 -4.10 -1.83 8.56
CA TYR A 67 -4.18 -3.27 8.36
C TYR A 67 -3.56 -3.67 7.03
N ALA A 68 -2.99 -4.88 7.00
CA ALA A 68 -2.38 -5.41 5.79
C ALA A 68 -3.45 -5.68 4.73
N VAL A 69 -3.31 -5.03 3.56
CA VAL A 69 -4.09 -5.32 2.36
C VAL A 69 -3.23 -6.13 1.40
N THR A 70 -3.76 -7.23 0.90
CA THR A 70 -3.08 -8.02 -0.12
C THR A 70 -3.07 -7.24 -1.44
N PRO A 71 -1.89 -6.99 -2.04
CA PRO A 71 -1.84 -6.31 -3.32
C PRO A 71 -2.39 -7.20 -4.43
N THR A 72 -2.86 -6.57 -5.50
CA THR A 72 -3.22 -7.29 -6.73
C THR A 72 -1.99 -7.97 -7.31
N VAL A 73 -2.04 -9.29 -7.42
CA VAL A 73 -0.96 -10.08 -8.04
C VAL A 73 -1.12 -9.97 -9.56
N TYR A 74 -0.08 -9.49 -10.24
CA TYR A 74 -0.05 -9.49 -11.70
C TYR A 74 0.30 -10.90 -12.20
N GLU A 75 -0.45 -11.38 -13.19
CA GLU A 75 -0.09 -12.62 -13.89
C GLU A 75 1.10 -12.35 -14.81
N GLU A 76 2.12 -13.22 -14.77
CA GLU A 76 3.16 -13.21 -15.78
C GLU A 76 2.57 -13.67 -17.12
N GLY A 77 2.64 -12.83 -18.16
CA GLY A 77 2.05 -13.13 -19.47
C GLY A 77 2.71 -14.27 -20.25
N LYS A 78 3.77 -14.89 -19.73
CA LYS A 78 4.43 -16.06 -20.31
C LYS A 78 4.59 -17.15 -19.27
N SER A 79 4.20 -18.37 -19.63
CA SER A 79 4.44 -19.55 -18.80
C SER A 79 5.94 -19.86 -18.70
N LEU A 80 6.35 -20.52 -17.61
CA LEU A 80 7.74 -20.97 -17.41
C LEU A 80 8.26 -21.81 -18.59
N ALA A 81 7.37 -22.58 -19.25
CA ALA A 81 7.70 -23.38 -20.42
C ALA A 81 8.02 -22.52 -21.66
N GLU A 82 7.32 -21.42 -21.88
CA GLU A 82 7.61 -20.46 -22.95
C GLU A 82 8.95 -19.76 -22.72
N ARG A 83 9.21 -19.30 -21.49
CA ARG A 83 10.47 -18.65 -21.12
C ARG A 83 11.67 -19.58 -21.32
N ARG A 84 11.53 -20.88 -21.03
CA ARG A 84 12.60 -21.88 -21.25
C ARG A 84 12.93 -22.06 -22.73
N ARG A 85 11.95 -21.98 -23.64
CA ARG A 85 12.19 -22.13 -25.09
C ARG A 85 13.01 -20.98 -25.66
N ASP A 86 12.71 -19.75 -25.24
CA ASP A 86 13.45 -18.55 -25.66
C ASP A 86 14.94 -18.68 -25.31
N TYR A 87 15.27 -19.08 -24.08
CA TYR A 87 16.67 -19.30 -23.66
C TYR A 87 17.32 -20.54 -24.28
N THR A 88 16.55 -21.60 -24.54
CA THR A 88 17.08 -22.80 -25.19
C THR A 88 17.52 -22.49 -26.62
N MET A 89 16.72 -21.72 -27.37
CA MET A 89 17.07 -21.28 -28.71
C MET A 89 18.29 -20.36 -28.71
N LEU A 90 18.36 -19.41 -27.76
CA LEU A 90 19.53 -18.55 -27.61
C LEU A 90 20.82 -19.36 -27.35
N GLY A 91 20.74 -20.37 -26.48
CA GLY A 91 21.87 -21.27 -26.21
C GLY A 91 22.32 -22.05 -27.45
N ILE A 92 21.38 -22.58 -28.24
CA ILE A 92 21.69 -23.29 -29.49
C ILE A 92 22.39 -22.35 -30.48
N VAL A 93 21.87 -21.14 -30.67
CA VAL A 93 22.47 -20.15 -31.58
C VAL A 93 23.89 -19.79 -31.13
N ALA A 94 24.11 -19.58 -29.82
CA ALA A 94 25.43 -19.30 -29.29
C ALA A 94 26.43 -20.43 -29.56
N LEU A 95 26.02 -21.70 -29.38
CA LEU A 95 26.87 -22.86 -29.68
C LEU A 95 27.24 -22.96 -31.16
N VAL A 96 26.29 -22.69 -32.06
CA VAL A 96 26.55 -22.67 -33.51
C VAL A 96 27.58 -21.59 -33.86
N ILE A 97 27.42 -20.38 -33.32
CA ILE A 97 28.36 -19.28 -33.54
C ILE A 97 29.76 -19.63 -33.05
N ILE A 98 29.88 -20.17 -31.83
CA ILE A 98 31.16 -20.59 -31.26
C ILE A 98 31.81 -21.68 -32.13
N GLY A 99 31.03 -22.68 -32.55
CA GLY A 99 31.52 -23.75 -33.43
C GLY A 99 32.02 -23.22 -34.77
N LEU A 100 31.34 -22.23 -35.35
CA LEU A 100 31.74 -21.59 -36.60
C LEU A 100 33.06 -20.82 -36.44
N PHE A 101 33.25 -20.09 -35.34
CA PHE A 101 34.51 -19.41 -35.05
C PHE A 101 35.67 -20.39 -34.86
N ILE A 102 35.45 -21.48 -34.11
CA ILE A 102 36.47 -22.53 -33.92
C ILE A 102 36.83 -23.17 -35.25
N GLY A 103 35.84 -23.52 -36.07
CA GLY A 103 36.06 -24.10 -37.40
C GLY A 103 36.83 -23.17 -38.33
N MET A 104 36.50 -21.88 -38.33
CA MET A 104 37.21 -20.87 -39.13
C MET A 104 38.67 -20.73 -38.69
N ALA A 105 38.94 -20.73 -37.38
CA ALA A 105 40.31 -20.67 -36.87
C ALA A 105 41.16 -21.87 -37.31
N ILE A 106 40.59 -23.08 -37.25
CA ILE A 106 41.26 -24.31 -37.70
C ILE A 106 41.50 -24.25 -39.22
N ALA A 107 40.51 -23.83 -40.00
CA ALA A 107 40.62 -23.76 -41.46
C ALA A 107 41.71 -22.77 -41.91
N ILE A 108 41.80 -21.60 -41.26
CA ILE A 108 42.87 -20.63 -41.53
C ILE A 108 44.23 -21.24 -41.20
N ASN A 109 44.37 -21.89 -40.05
CA ASN A 109 45.63 -22.49 -39.62
C ASN A 109 46.10 -23.64 -40.54
N LEU A 110 45.17 -24.41 -41.13
CA LEU A 110 45.51 -25.47 -42.07
C LEU A 110 45.86 -24.96 -43.47
N THR A 111 45.40 -23.76 -43.83
CA THR A 111 45.59 -23.16 -45.16
C THR A 111 46.91 -22.37 -45.27
N VAL A 112 47.50 -21.98 -44.14
CA VAL A 112 48.82 -21.32 -44.03
C VAL A 112 49.92 -22.36 -43.86
#